data_AF-A0A952RR51-F1
#
_entry.id   AF-A0A952RR51-F1
#
_cell.length_a   1.000
_cell.length_b   1.000
_cell.length_c   1.000
_cell.angle_alpha   90.00
_cell.angle_beta   90.00
_cell.angle_gamma   90.00
#
_symmetry.space_group_name_H-M   'P 1'
#
loop_
_entity.id
_entity.type
_entity.pdbx_description
1 polymer ?
#
loop_
_entity_poly.entity_id
_entity_poly.type
_entity_poly.pdbx_seq_one_letter_code
_entity_poly.pdbx_strand_id
1 'polypeptide(L)'
;MSRAWMLVLLAACSGAGASETEARTEDDLAERRYVDAYADAPMTGVARTKMLGALDRLAKVARSSKSELRRAIATETLARIEDGDVLLGSIQAARGIDRWHMCKDEELPVCAGAPPASDDRVWTGDAELARRLEEGLAGYQWGNRVYFSITEETDVGELAATLVHEAVHVAHRSECHYYAVVDDHVVAPEPAYVEEYRSFLAECWYGDDAATAEECVAYAKAATDDYGFGVSPDAAALGARLIGELVPAKATWPRAFGACE
;
A
#
# COMPACT_ATOMS: atom_id res chain seq x y z
N MET A 1 24.92 10.58 1.10
CA MET A 1 24.93 9.12 0.90
C MET A 1 23.64 8.82 0.16
N SER A 2 23.70 8.73 -1.17
CA SER A 2 22.53 8.47 -2.03
C SER A 2 21.99 7.08 -1.77
N ARG A 3 20.73 6.97 -1.39
CA ARG A 3 20.00 5.70 -1.30
C ARG A 3 18.93 5.73 -2.37
N ALA A 4 19.26 5.17 -3.53
CA ALA A 4 18.25 4.74 -4.47
C ALA A 4 17.45 3.65 -3.75
N TRP A 5 16.21 3.95 -3.39
CA TRP A 5 15.24 2.99 -2.86
C TRP A 5 14.96 1.99 -3.98
N MET A 6 15.65 0.86 -3.90
CA MET A 6 15.75 -0.11 -4.96
C MET A 6 14.79 -1.25 -4.64
N LEU A 7 13.79 -1.41 -5.52
CA LEU A 7 12.99 -2.61 -5.77
C LEU A 7 12.86 -3.58 -4.59
N VAL A 8 11.68 -3.59 -3.97
CA VAL A 8 11.19 -4.82 -3.33
C VAL A 8 10.94 -5.84 -4.43
N LEU A 9 11.98 -6.63 -4.74
CA LEU A 9 11.82 -7.92 -5.37
C LEU A 9 11.17 -8.82 -4.33
N LEU A 10 9.85 -8.92 -4.39
CA LEU A 10 9.07 -9.91 -3.64
C LEU A 10 9.63 -11.29 -3.97
N ALA A 11 10.45 -11.83 -3.07
CA ALA A 11 10.73 -13.25 -3.04
C ALA A 11 9.44 -13.92 -2.58
N ALA A 12 8.61 -14.27 -3.56
CA ALA A 12 7.37 -15.00 -3.37
C ALA A 12 7.59 -16.16 -2.39
N CYS A 13 6.85 -16.16 -1.28
CA CYS A 13 6.47 -17.40 -0.63
C CYS A 13 5.63 -18.18 -1.64
N SER A 14 6.30 -19.01 -2.44
CA SER A 14 5.74 -19.84 -3.51
C SER A 14 4.86 -20.95 -2.94
N GLY A 15 3.74 -20.61 -2.33
CA GLY A 15 2.59 -21.49 -2.20
C GLY A 15 1.82 -21.42 -3.52
N ALA A 16 1.88 -22.48 -4.32
CA ALA A 16 1.23 -22.59 -5.63
C ALA A 16 -0.29 -22.32 -5.55
N GLY A 17 -0.69 -21.05 -5.64
CA GLY A 17 -2.02 -20.62 -6.03
C GLY A 17 -1.99 -20.39 -7.53
N ALA A 18 -2.82 -21.12 -8.27
CA ALA A 18 -2.91 -21.02 -9.73
C ALA A 18 -2.89 -19.56 -10.19
N SER A 19 -2.01 -19.21 -11.14
CA SER A 19 -2.17 -17.97 -11.88
C SER A 19 -3.55 -18.03 -12.51
N GLU A 20 -4.48 -17.21 -12.05
CA GLU A 20 -5.75 -16.99 -12.75
C GLU A 20 -5.41 -16.14 -14.00
N THR A 21 -4.82 -16.78 -15.00
CA THR A 21 -4.40 -16.20 -16.28
C THR A 21 -5.54 -16.12 -17.30
N GLU A 22 -6.79 -16.37 -16.88
CA GLU A 22 -7.93 -16.07 -17.73
C GLU A 22 -8.13 -14.55 -17.77
N ALA A 23 -8.08 -13.98 -18.98
CA ALA A 23 -8.34 -12.57 -19.21
C ALA A 23 -9.79 -12.25 -18.80
N ARG A 24 -9.97 -11.66 -17.62
CA ARG A 24 -11.26 -11.21 -17.12
C ARG A 24 -11.57 -9.82 -17.66
N THR A 25 -12.84 -9.57 -17.95
CA THR A 25 -13.36 -8.27 -18.35
C THR A 25 -13.90 -7.51 -17.15
N GLU A 26 -14.13 -6.20 -17.29
CA GLU A 26 -14.78 -5.42 -16.25
C GLU A 26 -16.22 -5.89 -15.97
N ASP A 27 -16.92 -6.39 -17.00
CA ASP A 27 -18.27 -6.95 -16.85
C ASP A 27 -18.28 -8.19 -15.96
N ASP A 28 -17.23 -9.02 -16.02
CA ASP A 28 -17.06 -10.19 -15.14
C ASP A 28 -16.84 -9.79 -13.67
N LEU A 29 -16.53 -8.52 -13.42
CA LEU A 29 -16.15 -7.97 -12.13
C LEU A 29 -17.10 -6.85 -11.67
N ALA A 30 -18.26 -6.70 -12.32
CA ALA A 30 -19.20 -5.59 -12.11
C ALA A 30 -19.74 -5.45 -10.68
N GLU A 31 -19.64 -6.50 -9.86
CA GLU A 31 -20.02 -6.46 -8.45
C GLU A 31 -19.00 -5.75 -7.55
N ARG A 32 -17.75 -5.56 -8.04
CA ARG A 32 -16.70 -4.86 -7.30
C ARG A 32 -16.74 -3.38 -7.60
N ARG A 33 -16.47 -2.57 -6.59
CA ARG A 33 -16.45 -1.11 -6.68
C ARG A 33 -15.37 -0.54 -5.77
N TYR A 34 -14.87 0.62 -6.17
CA TYR A 34 -14.01 1.47 -5.36
C TYR A 34 -14.26 2.93 -5.76
N VAL A 35 -13.77 3.86 -4.95
CA VAL A 35 -13.79 5.28 -5.26
C VAL A 35 -12.40 5.69 -5.74
N ASP A 36 -12.32 6.36 -6.88
CA ASP A 36 -11.04 6.87 -7.38
C ASP A 36 -10.46 7.93 -6.44
N ALA A 37 -9.15 7.86 -6.19
CA ALA A 37 -8.40 8.87 -5.45
C ALA A 37 -8.59 10.27 -6.06
N TYR A 38 -8.73 10.33 -7.38
CA TYR A 38 -9.10 11.54 -8.10
C TYR A 38 -10.17 11.30 -9.16
N ALA A 39 -11.37 11.81 -8.92
CA ALA A 39 -12.51 11.65 -9.82
C ALA A 39 -12.29 12.23 -11.24
N ASP A 40 -11.40 13.20 -11.39
CA ASP A 40 -11.04 13.84 -12.66
C ASP A 40 -9.90 13.13 -13.41
N ALA A 41 -9.26 12.12 -12.82
CA ALA A 41 -8.40 11.17 -13.53
C ALA A 41 -8.62 9.76 -12.96
N PRO A 42 -9.78 9.14 -13.26
CA PRO A 42 -10.09 7.81 -12.78
C PRO A 42 -9.13 6.78 -13.38
N MET A 43 -8.94 5.68 -12.68
CA MET A 43 -8.24 4.53 -13.23
C MET A 43 -9.09 3.91 -14.36
N THR A 44 -8.47 3.56 -15.48
CA THR A 44 -9.18 3.05 -16.67
C THR A 44 -8.43 1.87 -17.32
N GLY A 45 -9.09 1.17 -18.24
CA GLY A 45 -8.47 0.12 -19.06
C GLY A 45 -7.86 -1.01 -18.24
N VAL A 46 -6.66 -1.46 -18.62
CA VAL A 46 -5.95 -2.57 -17.97
C VAL A 46 -5.79 -2.36 -16.47
N ALA A 47 -5.44 -1.13 -16.05
CA ALA A 47 -5.25 -0.82 -14.64
C ALA A 47 -6.54 -1.06 -13.83
N ARG A 48 -7.68 -0.58 -14.35
CA ARG A 48 -8.99 -0.78 -13.70
C ARG A 48 -9.38 -2.25 -13.65
N THR A 49 -9.22 -2.98 -14.75
CA THR A 49 -9.51 -4.42 -14.80
C THR A 49 -8.68 -5.20 -13.78
N LYS A 50 -7.37 -4.94 -13.69
CA LYS A 50 -6.47 -5.60 -12.71
C LYS A 50 -6.84 -5.24 -11.27
N MET A 51 -7.16 -3.98 -11.01
CA MET A 51 -7.60 -3.54 -9.68
C MET A 51 -8.91 -4.23 -9.26
N LEU A 52 -9.91 -4.26 -10.14
CA LEU A 52 -11.15 -5.00 -9.87
C LEU A 52 -10.89 -6.50 -9.66
N GLY A 53 -9.91 -7.08 -10.37
CA GLY A 53 -9.44 -8.44 -10.16
C GLY A 53 -8.85 -8.65 -8.77
N ALA A 54 -8.06 -7.70 -8.27
CA ALA A 54 -7.49 -7.74 -6.92
C ALA A 54 -8.58 -7.65 -5.84
N LEU A 55 -9.61 -6.81 -6.05
CA LEU A 55 -10.77 -6.75 -5.17
C LEU A 55 -11.58 -8.05 -5.17
N ASP A 56 -11.76 -8.68 -6.33
CA ASP A 56 -12.42 -10.00 -6.39
C ASP A 56 -11.58 -11.08 -5.70
N ARG A 57 -10.24 -11.01 -5.79
CA ARG A 57 -9.35 -11.89 -5.04
C ARG A 57 -9.51 -11.72 -3.54
N LEU A 58 -9.54 -10.50 -3.02
CA LEU A 58 -9.85 -10.22 -1.61
C LEU A 58 -11.21 -10.82 -1.23
N ALA A 59 -12.24 -10.62 -2.06
CA ALA A 59 -13.57 -11.14 -1.83
C ALA A 59 -13.61 -12.68 -1.80
N LYS A 60 -12.85 -13.36 -2.68
CA LYS A 60 -12.68 -14.81 -2.65
C LYS A 60 -12.02 -15.25 -1.35
N VAL A 61 -10.91 -14.63 -0.96
CA VAL A 61 -10.17 -14.96 0.27
C VAL A 61 -11.08 -14.78 1.50
N ALA A 62 -11.80 -13.65 1.60
CA ALA A 62 -12.73 -13.36 2.68
C ALA A 62 -13.80 -14.46 2.85
N ARG A 63 -14.26 -15.07 1.75
CA ARG A 63 -15.28 -16.13 1.78
C ARG A 63 -14.74 -17.54 2.03
N SER A 64 -13.54 -17.86 1.53
CA SER A 64 -13.11 -19.26 1.38
C SER A 64 -11.81 -19.64 2.07
N SER A 65 -11.01 -18.67 2.54
CA SER A 65 -9.75 -18.98 3.24
C SER A 65 -10.01 -19.79 4.51
N LYS A 66 -9.12 -20.74 4.82
CA LYS A 66 -9.19 -21.52 6.07
C LYS A 66 -8.69 -20.75 7.28
N SER A 67 -7.74 -19.83 7.08
CA SER A 67 -7.18 -18.98 8.13
C SER A 67 -8.17 -17.88 8.51
N GLU A 68 -8.51 -17.81 9.80
CA GLU A 68 -9.43 -16.77 10.32
C GLU A 68 -8.82 -15.38 10.20
N LEU A 69 -7.54 -15.23 10.54
CA LEU A 69 -6.83 -13.97 10.41
C LEU A 69 -6.77 -13.49 8.96
N ARG A 70 -6.45 -14.39 8.02
CA ARG A 70 -6.43 -14.07 6.59
C ARG A 70 -7.80 -13.61 6.06
N ARG A 71 -8.87 -14.32 6.46
CA ARG A 71 -10.25 -13.89 6.13
C ARG A 71 -10.55 -12.52 6.70
N ALA A 72 -10.17 -12.26 7.94
CA ALA A 72 -10.43 -11.00 8.63
C ALA A 72 -9.70 -9.83 7.96
N ILE A 73 -8.41 -9.99 7.62
CA ILE A 73 -7.63 -9.02 6.84
C ILE A 73 -8.35 -8.72 5.52
N ALA A 74 -8.65 -9.75 4.71
CA ALA A 74 -9.28 -9.55 3.41
C ALA A 74 -10.67 -8.91 3.50
N THR A 75 -11.47 -9.29 4.50
CA THR A 75 -12.82 -8.73 4.75
C THR A 75 -12.74 -7.26 5.10
N GLU A 76 -11.85 -6.90 6.01
CA GLU A 76 -11.70 -5.53 6.48
C GLU A 76 -11.15 -4.63 5.37
N THR A 77 -10.07 -5.04 4.68
CA THR A 77 -9.51 -4.29 3.55
C THR A 77 -10.56 -4.05 2.47
N LEU A 78 -11.31 -5.09 2.07
CA LEU A 78 -12.33 -4.96 1.04
C LEU A 78 -13.47 -4.01 1.46
N ALA A 79 -13.98 -4.15 2.68
CA ALA A 79 -15.06 -3.31 3.18
C ALA A 79 -14.68 -1.83 3.18
N ARG A 80 -13.43 -1.51 3.51
CA ARG A 80 -12.92 -0.13 3.55
C ARG A 80 -12.86 0.51 2.19
N ILE A 81 -12.40 -0.24 1.20
CA ILE A 81 -12.34 0.21 -0.19
C ILE A 81 -13.76 0.41 -0.74
N GLU A 82 -14.67 -0.54 -0.48
CA GLU A 82 -16.04 -0.48 -0.99
C GLU A 82 -16.90 0.61 -0.33
N ASP A 83 -16.55 1.01 0.89
CA ASP A 83 -17.15 2.14 1.62
C ASP A 83 -16.53 3.50 1.24
N GLY A 84 -15.41 3.51 0.50
CA GLY A 84 -14.68 4.73 0.13
C GLY A 84 -13.82 5.30 1.26
N ASP A 85 -13.56 4.52 2.31
CA ASP A 85 -12.60 4.87 3.36
C ASP A 85 -11.17 4.83 2.81
N VAL A 86 -10.90 3.95 1.84
CA VAL A 86 -9.66 3.89 1.05
C VAL A 86 -9.99 4.20 -0.40
N LEU A 87 -9.29 5.19 -0.97
CA LEU A 87 -9.45 5.63 -2.35
C LEU A 87 -8.30 5.11 -3.20
N LEU A 88 -8.59 4.63 -4.41
CA LEU A 88 -7.60 3.95 -5.26
C LEU A 88 -7.29 4.79 -6.50
N GLY A 89 -6.02 4.86 -6.88
CA GLY A 89 -5.58 5.59 -8.07
C GLY A 89 -4.41 4.90 -8.77
N SER A 90 -4.10 5.34 -9.99
CA SER A 90 -2.83 4.99 -10.61
C SER A 90 -1.75 6.00 -10.19
N ILE A 91 -0.51 5.56 -10.10
CA ILE A 91 0.64 6.45 -9.85
C ILE A 91 0.69 7.60 -10.87
N GLN A 92 0.34 7.34 -12.13
CA GLN A 92 0.31 8.37 -13.18
C GLN A 92 -0.74 9.46 -12.93
N ALA A 93 -1.81 9.13 -12.21
CA ALA A 93 -2.87 10.08 -11.87
C ALA A 93 -2.55 10.89 -10.61
N ALA A 94 -1.54 10.50 -9.82
CA ALA A 94 -1.15 11.22 -8.62
C ALA A 94 -0.72 12.66 -8.94
N ARG A 95 -1.16 13.60 -8.10
CA ARG A 95 -1.01 15.04 -8.31
C ARG A 95 -0.93 15.78 -6.98
N GLY A 96 -0.56 17.06 -7.04
CA GLY A 96 -0.54 17.94 -5.88
C GLY A 96 0.40 17.48 -4.77
N ILE A 97 -0.07 17.57 -3.54
CA ILE A 97 0.68 17.18 -2.34
C ILE A 97 1.10 15.71 -2.36
N ASP A 98 0.25 14.80 -2.84
CA ASP A 98 0.56 13.36 -2.88
C ASP A 98 1.75 13.10 -3.80
N ARG A 99 1.74 13.72 -4.99
CA ARG A 99 2.83 13.62 -5.94
C ARG A 99 4.11 14.27 -5.40
N TRP A 100 3.98 15.32 -4.60
CA TRP A 100 5.12 16.02 -4.03
C TRP A 100 5.83 15.15 -2.99
N HIS A 101 5.09 14.45 -2.11
CA HIS A 101 5.69 13.51 -1.17
C HIS A 101 6.41 12.36 -1.89
N MET A 102 5.80 11.76 -2.92
CA MET A 102 6.47 10.77 -3.78
C MET A 102 7.78 11.31 -4.37
N CYS A 103 7.79 12.56 -4.84
CA CYS A 103 9.01 13.18 -5.36
C CYS A 103 10.09 13.36 -4.30
N LYS A 104 9.69 13.73 -3.08
CA LYS A 104 10.60 13.92 -1.95
C LYS A 104 11.22 12.59 -1.52
N ASP A 105 10.46 11.49 -1.56
CA ASP A 105 10.96 10.13 -1.33
C ASP A 105 11.98 9.71 -2.40
N GLU A 106 11.77 10.11 -3.67
CA GLU A 106 12.71 9.89 -4.78
C GLU A 106 13.92 10.85 -4.79
N GLU A 107 14.01 11.76 -3.82
CA GLU A 107 15.08 12.76 -3.67
C GLU A 107 15.31 13.64 -4.93
N LEU A 108 14.26 13.91 -5.72
CA LEU A 108 14.42 14.61 -6.99
C LEU A 108 14.47 16.14 -6.82
N PRO A 109 15.26 16.87 -7.63
CA PRO A 109 15.34 18.33 -7.55
C PRO A 109 14.04 19.06 -7.86
N VAL A 110 13.11 18.47 -8.62
CA VAL A 110 11.87 19.12 -9.08
C VAL A 110 10.90 19.44 -7.93
N CYS A 111 11.00 18.75 -6.80
CA CYS A 111 10.26 19.04 -5.57
C CYS A 111 11.06 19.89 -4.57
N ALA A 112 12.16 20.53 -4.99
CA ALA A 112 12.86 21.50 -4.14
C ALA A 112 11.96 22.71 -3.87
N GLY A 113 11.47 22.82 -2.63
CA GLY A 113 10.62 23.93 -2.19
C GLY A 113 9.59 23.50 -1.16
N ALA A 114 8.73 24.45 -0.77
CA ALA A 114 7.54 24.15 0.02
C ALA A 114 6.60 23.21 -0.75
N PRO A 115 5.80 22.38 -0.06
CA PRO A 115 4.78 21.59 -0.73
C PRO A 115 3.85 22.53 -1.52
N PRO A 116 3.31 22.08 -2.67
CA PRO A 116 2.14 22.72 -3.26
C PRO A 116 1.08 22.89 -2.17
N ALA A 117 0.30 23.97 -2.24
CA ALA A 117 -0.82 24.13 -1.31
C ALA A 117 -1.69 22.86 -1.36
N SER A 118 -2.28 22.44 -0.22
CA SER A 118 -3.02 21.18 -0.14
C SER A 118 -4.20 21.09 -1.13
N ASP A 119 -4.64 22.22 -1.68
CA ASP A 119 -5.67 22.35 -2.71
C ASP A 119 -5.12 22.43 -4.15
N ASP A 120 -3.80 22.57 -4.33
CA ASP A 120 -3.15 22.47 -5.64
C ASP A 120 -3.22 21.01 -6.11
N ARG A 121 -4.29 20.70 -6.85
CA ARG A 121 -4.52 19.41 -7.50
C ARG A 121 -3.97 19.38 -8.93
N VAL A 122 -3.14 20.32 -9.35
CA VAL A 122 -2.67 20.37 -10.75
C VAL A 122 -1.18 20.09 -10.90
N TRP A 123 -0.39 20.18 -9.83
CA TRP A 123 1.03 19.86 -9.88
C TRP A 123 1.29 18.37 -10.13
N THR A 124 2.07 18.02 -11.17
CA THR A 124 2.37 16.63 -11.56
C THR A 124 3.86 16.26 -11.49
N GLY A 125 4.72 17.24 -11.20
CA GLY A 125 6.18 17.12 -11.32
C GLY A 125 6.66 17.09 -12.77
N ASP A 126 7.84 16.49 -13.02
CA ASP A 126 8.44 16.35 -14.35
C ASP A 126 8.44 14.91 -14.89
N ALA A 127 8.99 14.74 -16.09
CA ALA A 127 9.06 13.44 -16.76
C ALA A 127 10.00 12.44 -16.07
N GLU A 128 11.05 12.92 -15.39
CA GLU A 128 11.96 12.04 -14.65
C GLU A 128 11.27 11.50 -13.40
N LEU A 129 10.52 12.34 -12.67
CA LEU A 129 9.66 11.88 -11.59
C LEU A 129 8.66 10.83 -12.08
N ALA A 130 7.97 11.09 -13.19
CA ALA A 130 7.00 10.13 -13.73
C ALA A 130 7.65 8.77 -14.01
N ARG A 131 8.82 8.77 -14.66
CA ARG A 131 9.58 7.55 -14.95
C ARG A 131 10.03 6.82 -13.68
N ARG A 132 10.55 7.55 -12.69
CA ARG A 132 11.01 6.99 -11.41
C ARG A 132 9.89 6.27 -10.67
N LEU A 133 8.74 6.92 -10.56
CA LEU A 133 7.61 6.36 -9.84
C LEU A 133 7.01 5.14 -10.55
N GLU A 134 6.98 5.13 -11.89
CA GLU A 134 6.51 3.97 -12.65
C GLU A 134 7.44 2.75 -12.51
N GLU A 135 8.75 2.96 -12.47
CA GLU A 135 9.75 1.89 -12.36
C GLU A 135 10.01 1.45 -10.91
N GLY A 136 9.83 2.36 -9.94
CA GLY A 136 10.29 2.20 -8.56
C GLY A 136 9.21 1.80 -7.55
N LEU A 137 7.94 2.07 -7.83
CA LEU A 137 6.86 1.89 -6.85
C LEU A 137 5.78 0.93 -7.33
N ALA A 138 5.51 -0.11 -6.54
CA ALA A 138 4.36 -0.98 -6.73
C ALA A 138 3.08 -0.36 -6.14
N GLY A 139 3.20 0.23 -4.95
CA GLY A 139 2.16 0.90 -4.20
C GLY A 139 2.70 2.17 -3.52
N TYR A 140 1.82 3.11 -3.19
CA TYR A 140 2.14 4.28 -2.38
C TYR A 140 0.88 4.81 -1.70
N GLN A 141 0.97 5.11 -0.40
CA GLN A 141 -0.13 5.67 0.39
C GLN A 141 0.14 7.12 0.81
N TRP A 142 -0.87 7.97 0.68
CA TRP A 142 -0.92 9.27 1.36
C TRP A 142 -2.32 9.60 1.88
N GLY A 143 -2.46 9.72 3.20
CA GLY A 143 -3.76 9.89 3.85
C GLY A 143 -4.65 8.67 3.64
N ASN A 144 -5.73 8.81 2.88
CA ASN A 144 -6.56 7.66 2.47
C ASN A 144 -6.51 7.33 0.99
N ARG A 145 -5.54 7.90 0.28
CA ARG A 145 -5.36 7.67 -1.16
C ARG A 145 -4.20 6.72 -1.34
N VAL A 146 -4.43 5.69 -2.13
CA VAL A 146 -3.43 4.67 -2.46
C VAL A 146 -3.27 4.62 -3.98
N TYR A 147 -2.02 4.63 -4.42
CA TYR A 147 -1.63 4.68 -5.81
C TYR A 147 -0.82 3.45 -6.19
N PHE A 148 -1.06 2.91 -7.39
CA PHE A 148 -0.35 1.73 -7.88
C PHE A 148 0.27 1.97 -9.26
N SER A 149 1.43 1.36 -9.52
CA SER A 149 1.95 1.18 -10.88
C SER A 149 1.39 -0.14 -11.43
N ILE A 150 0.44 -0.06 -12.35
CA ILE A 150 -0.25 -1.24 -12.91
C ILE A 150 0.02 -1.32 -14.40
N THR A 151 0.52 -2.46 -14.84
CA THR A 151 0.79 -2.80 -16.24
C THR A 151 0.05 -4.07 -16.64
N GLU A 152 0.18 -4.49 -17.90
CA GLU A 152 -0.38 -5.76 -18.38
C GLU A 152 0.20 -6.97 -17.61
N GLU A 153 1.48 -6.87 -17.24
CA GLU A 153 2.23 -7.93 -16.55
C GLU A 153 1.98 -7.98 -15.04
N THR A 154 1.29 -6.98 -14.47
CA THR A 154 1.00 -6.96 -13.02
C THR A 154 0.19 -8.19 -12.62
N ASP A 155 0.71 -8.97 -11.68
CA ASP A 155 0.00 -10.11 -11.10
C ASP A 155 -1.11 -9.63 -10.16
N VAL A 156 -2.30 -10.24 -10.28
CA VAL A 156 -3.48 -9.85 -9.50
C VAL A 156 -3.36 -10.30 -8.04
N GLY A 157 -2.67 -11.41 -7.77
CA GLY A 157 -2.40 -11.89 -6.42
C GLY A 157 -1.45 -10.96 -5.68
N GLU A 158 -0.35 -10.59 -6.33
CA GLU A 158 0.61 -9.60 -5.82
C GLU A 158 -0.06 -8.25 -5.60
N LEU A 159 -0.82 -7.74 -6.58
CA LEU A 159 -1.57 -6.49 -6.44
C LEU A 159 -2.55 -6.52 -5.26
N ALA A 160 -3.21 -7.66 -5.01
CA ALA A 160 -4.11 -7.80 -3.87
C ALA A 160 -3.35 -7.81 -2.53
N ALA A 161 -2.12 -8.36 -2.50
CA ALA A 161 -1.26 -8.33 -1.32
C ALA A 161 -0.73 -6.92 -1.05
N THR A 162 -0.25 -6.21 -2.09
CA THR A 162 0.14 -4.79 -1.99
C THR A 162 -1.05 -3.92 -1.57
N LEU A 163 -2.25 -4.22 -2.04
CA LEU A 163 -3.45 -3.49 -1.60
C LEU A 163 -3.75 -3.68 -0.10
N VAL A 164 -3.50 -4.87 0.45
CA VAL A 164 -3.58 -5.10 1.91
C VAL A 164 -2.53 -4.28 2.63
N HIS A 165 -1.28 -4.32 2.17
CA HIS A 165 -0.17 -3.54 2.72
C HIS A 165 -0.52 -2.06 2.84
N GLU A 166 -0.97 -1.45 1.74
CA GLU A 166 -1.28 -0.02 1.72
C GLU A 166 -2.54 0.32 2.53
N ALA A 167 -3.55 -0.55 2.55
CA ALA A 167 -4.74 -0.33 3.38
C ALA A 167 -4.41 -0.34 4.88
N VAL A 168 -3.42 -1.13 5.31
CA VAL A 168 -2.91 -1.12 6.68
C VAL A 168 -2.28 0.23 7.01
N HIS A 169 -1.52 0.84 6.08
CA HIS A 169 -1.02 2.19 6.28
C HIS A 169 -2.13 3.21 6.51
N VAL A 170 -3.18 3.17 5.69
CA VAL A 170 -4.35 4.05 5.86
C VAL A 170 -5.00 3.83 7.23
N ALA A 171 -5.19 2.57 7.63
CA ALA A 171 -5.85 2.23 8.87
C ALA A 171 -5.14 2.76 10.12
N HIS A 172 -3.80 2.84 10.05
CA HIS A 172 -2.95 3.27 11.14
C HIS A 172 -2.45 4.70 11.01
N ARG A 173 -2.92 5.46 10.00
CA ARG A 173 -2.46 6.83 9.73
C ARG A 173 -0.94 6.89 9.63
N SER A 174 -0.32 5.94 8.92
CA SER A 174 1.14 5.87 8.87
C SER A 174 1.77 7.17 8.38
N GLU A 175 1.09 7.96 7.54
CA GLU A 175 1.54 9.29 7.11
C GLU A 175 1.73 10.28 8.28
N CYS A 176 1.06 10.06 9.42
CA CYS A 176 1.21 10.86 10.63
C CYS A 176 2.30 10.36 11.59
N HIS A 177 2.79 9.15 11.38
CA HIS A 177 3.84 8.55 12.21
C HIS A 177 5.19 8.53 11.49
N TYR A 178 5.19 8.48 10.15
CA TYR A 178 6.40 8.41 9.32
C TYR A 178 7.33 9.59 9.49
N TYR A 179 6.82 10.77 9.81
CA TYR A 179 7.62 11.99 9.77
C TYR A 179 7.80 12.59 11.16
N ALA A 180 9.04 12.92 11.48
CA ALA A 180 9.35 13.82 12.58
C ALA A 180 8.95 15.27 12.24
N VAL A 181 9.05 15.65 10.96
CA VAL A 181 8.58 16.93 10.41
C VAL A 181 8.04 16.69 9.01
N VAL A 182 6.71 16.68 8.86
CA VAL A 182 6.04 16.38 7.57
C VAL A 182 6.40 17.39 6.49
N ASP A 183 6.35 18.69 6.81
CA ASP A 183 6.59 19.77 5.83
C ASP A 183 8.01 19.79 5.28
N ASP A 184 8.99 19.36 6.09
CA ASP A 184 10.39 19.22 5.67
C ASP A 184 10.71 17.83 5.10
N HIS A 185 9.74 16.92 5.14
CA HIS A 185 9.86 15.51 4.74
C HIS A 185 10.95 14.77 5.52
N VAL A 186 11.04 15.04 6.83
CA VAL A 186 12.02 14.40 7.72
C VAL A 186 11.41 13.16 8.32
N VAL A 187 11.85 11.98 7.86
CA VAL A 187 11.37 10.68 8.35
C VAL A 187 11.82 10.44 9.80
N ALA A 188 10.90 9.96 10.64
CA ALA A 188 11.16 9.42 11.98
C ALA A 188 11.46 7.91 11.84
N PRO A 189 12.73 7.47 11.99
CA PRO A 189 13.11 6.12 11.57
C PRO A 189 12.45 4.99 12.36
N GLU A 190 12.30 5.14 13.68
CA GLU A 190 11.69 4.12 14.53
C GLU A 190 10.18 3.96 14.25
N PRO A 191 9.36 5.04 14.25
CA PRO A 191 7.97 4.94 13.80
C PRO A 191 7.81 4.38 12.39
N ALA A 192 8.60 4.87 11.41
CA ALA A 192 8.52 4.40 10.04
C ALA A 192 8.78 2.89 9.94
N TYR A 193 9.80 2.39 10.64
CA TYR A 193 10.07 0.95 10.72
C TYR A 193 8.87 0.17 11.27
N VAL A 194 8.25 0.63 12.36
CA VAL A 194 7.14 -0.09 13.01
C VAL A 194 5.92 -0.19 12.09
N GLU A 195 5.64 0.88 11.37
CA GLU A 195 4.50 1.00 10.47
C GLU A 195 4.71 0.13 9.21
N GLU A 196 5.87 0.18 8.54
CA GLU A 196 6.24 -0.73 7.44
C GLU A 196 6.21 -2.20 7.88
N TYR A 197 6.79 -2.49 9.05
CA TYR A 197 6.82 -3.84 9.60
C TYR A 197 5.40 -4.38 9.84
N ARG A 198 4.46 -3.53 10.29
CA ARG A 198 3.05 -3.92 10.46
C ARG A 198 2.40 -4.25 9.11
N SER A 199 2.65 -3.44 8.09
CA SER A 199 2.10 -3.65 6.75
C SER A 199 2.62 -4.93 6.11
N PHE A 200 3.94 -5.20 6.18
CA PHE A 200 4.51 -6.47 5.70
C PHE A 200 4.05 -7.70 6.49
N LEU A 201 3.79 -7.57 7.79
CA LEU A 201 3.16 -8.65 8.56
C LEU A 201 1.78 -8.99 8.04
N ALA A 202 0.93 -7.99 7.79
CA ALA A 202 -0.41 -8.18 7.26
C ALA A 202 -0.38 -8.76 5.83
N GLU A 203 0.55 -8.29 4.99
CA GLU A 203 0.79 -8.81 3.64
C GLU A 203 1.13 -10.31 3.66
N CYS A 204 2.06 -10.73 4.52
CA CYS A 204 2.42 -12.14 4.66
C CYS A 204 1.24 -13.01 5.11
N TRP A 205 0.52 -12.60 6.16
CA TRP A 205 -0.66 -13.32 6.65
C TRP A 205 -1.80 -13.37 5.61
N TYR A 206 -1.89 -12.37 4.74
CA TYR A 206 -2.81 -12.39 3.62
C TYR A 206 -2.37 -13.33 2.49
N GLY A 207 -1.06 -13.47 2.25
CA GLY A 207 -0.50 -14.27 1.16
C GLY A 207 -0.81 -15.77 1.28
N ASP A 208 -0.73 -16.33 2.49
CA ASP A 208 -0.80 -17.78 2.70
C ASP A 208 -1.79 -18.20 3.81
N ASP A 209 -2.61 -19.23 3.53
CA ASP A 209 -3.51 -19.87 4.50
C ASP A 209 -2.74 -20.60 5.60
N ALA A 210 -1.52 -21.05 5.31
CA ALA A 210 -0.67 -21.82 6.20
C ALA A 210 0.41 -20.96 6.88
N ALA A 211 0.42 -19.64 6.66
CA ALA A 211 1.40 -18.73 7.24
C ALA A 211 1.51 -18.94 8.76
N THR A 212 2.74 -18.96 9.26
CA THR A 212 3.05 -18.99 10.69
C THR A 212 3.55 -17.63 11.17
N ALA A 213 3.46 -17.41 12.49
CA ALA A 213 4.00 -16.21 13.09
C ALA A 213 5.52 -16.07 12.85
N GLU A 214 6.27 -17.17 12.90
CA GLU A 214 7.73 -17.17 12.66
C GLU A 214 8.06 -16.75 11.23
N GLU A 215 7.37 -17.33 10.24
CA GLU A 215 7.55 -16.99 8.83
C GLU A 215 7.22 -15.53 8.56
N CYS A 216 6.08 -15.04 9.04
CA CYS A 216 5.69 -13.66 8.80
C CYS A 216 6.55 -12.64 9.55
N VAL A 217 7.01 -12.96 10.77
CA VAL A 217 7.97 -12.11 11.51
C VAL A 217 9.30 -12.02 10.78
N ALA A 218 9.79 -13.12 10.23
CA ALA A 218 11.03 -13.15 9.45
C ALA A 218 10.87 -12.38 8.13
N TYR A 219 9.76 -12.60 7.41
CA TYR A 219 9.43 -11.88 6.18
C TYR A 219 9.34 -10.37 6.42
N ALA A 220 8.53 -9.93 7.39
CA ALA A 220 8.35 -8.52 7.69
C ALA A 220 9.66 -7.85 8.12
N LYS A 221 10.50 -8.56 8.90
CA LYS A 221 11.83 -8.07 9.26
C LYS A 221 12.70 -7.86 8.02
N ALA A 222 12.84 -8.87 7.18
CA ALA A 222 13.70 -8.80 6.00
C ALA A 222 13.26 -7.66 5.08
N ALA A 223 11.97 -7.58 4.77
CA ALA A 223 11.42 -6.53 3.93
C ALA A 223 11.64 -5.13 4.53
N THR A 224 11.40 -4.94 5.83
CA THR A 224 11.58 -3.63 6.48
C THR A 224 13.06 -3.25 6.64
N ASP A 225 13.95 -4.23 6.87
CA ASP A 225 15.39 -3.99 6.97
C ASP A 225 15.99 -3.53 5.63
N ASP A 226 15.43 -3.96 4.49
CA ASP A 226 15.85 -3.55 3.15
C ASP A 226 15.58 -2.05 2.89
N TYR A 227 14.59 -1.46 3.56
CA TYR A 227 14.39 0.02 3.59
C TYR A 227 15.54 0.73 4.33
N GLY A 228 16.27 0.04 5.20
CA GLY A 228 17.50 0.57 5.78
C GLY A 228 17.29 1.77 6.73
N PHE A 229 16.16 1.87 7.43
CA PHE A 229 15.87 2.94 8.41
C PHE A 229 16.97 3.16 9.48
N GLY A 230 17.94 2.25 9.60
CA GLY A 230 19.06 2.37 10.52
C GLY A 230 18.68 2.02 11.96
N VAL A 231 17.53 1.39 12.12
CA VAL A 231 17.01 0.82 13.37
C VAL A 231 16.78 -0.67 13.17
N SER A 232 16.89 -1.46 14.25
CA SER A 232 16.63 -2.90 14.21
C SER A 232 16.05 -3.32 15.56
N PRO A 233 14.74 -3.11 15.79
CA PRO A 233 14.08 -3.58 17.00
C PRO A 233 14.12 -5.11 17.10
N ASP A 234 13.81 -5.64 18.29
CA ASP A 234 13.59 -7.09 18.47
C ASP A 234 12.33 -7.50 17.68
N ALA A 235 12.53 -8.18 16.56
CA ALA A 235 11.46 -8.56 15.65
C ALA A 235 10.48 -9.57 16.27
N ALA A 236 10.94 -10.47 17.15
CA ALA A 236 10.04 -11.41 17.81
C ALA A 236 9.10 -10.68 18.79
N ALA A 237 9.66 -9.76 19.57
CA ALA A 237 8.86 -8.93 20.49
C ALA A 237 7.91 -7.98 19.74
N LEU A 238 8.39 -7.35 18.66
CA LEU A 238 7.60 -6.46 17.83
C LEU A 238 6.46 -7.22 17.12
N GLY A 239 6.77 -8.37 16.51
CA GLY A 239 5.79 -9.22 15.85
C GLY A 239 4.71 -9.74 16.79
N ALA A 240 5.11 -10.24 17.97
CA ALA A 240 4.15 -10.70 18.98
C ALA A 240 3.18 -9.59 19.42
N ARG A 241 3.66 -8.33 19.51
CA ARG A 241 2.83 -7.17 19.81
C ARG A 241 1.85 -6.86 18.67
N LEU A 242 2.33 -6.83 17.42
CA LEU A 242 1.55 -6.33 16.28
C LEU A 242 0.56 -7.34 15.70
N ILE A 243 0.79 -8.65 15.84
CA ILE A 243 -0.11 -9.68 15.29
C ILE A 243 -1.56 -9.51 15.79
N GLY A 244 -1.73 -9.10 17.06
CA GLY A 244 -3.06 -8.85 17.63
C GLY A 244 -3.76 -7.58 17.11
N GLU A 245 -3.05 -6.75 16.34
CA GLU A 245 -3.48 -5.43 15.88
C GLU A 245 -3.56 -5.34 14.34
N LEU A 246 -3.30 -6.44 13.61
CA LEU A 246 -3.24 -6.44 12.13
C LEU A 246 -4.58 -6.18 11.45
N VAL A 247 -5.69 -6.45 12.13
CA VAL A 247 -7.05 -6.20 11.61
C VAL A 247 -7.67 -5.07 12.43
N PRO A 248 -7.43 -3.81 12.06
CA PRO A 248 -8.04 -2.68 12.74
C PRO A 248 -9.56 -2.71 12.54
N ALA A 249 -10.32 -2.65 13.64
CA ALA A 249 -11.77 -2.68 13.59
C ALA A 249 -12.34 -1.37 13.01
N LYS A 250 -13.46 -1.43 12.27
CA LYS A 250 -14.17 -0.24 11.74
C LYS A 250 -14.26 0.94 12.70
N ALA A 251 -14.57 0.67 13.97
CA ALA A 251 -14.78 1.71 14.97
C ALA A 251 -13.51 2.48 15.31
N THR A 252 -12.34 1.87 15.12
CA THR A 252 -11.02 2.46 15.40
C THR A 252 -10.37 3.06 14.16
N TRP A 253 -11.01 2.95 12.98
CA TRP A 253 -10.50 3.56 11.77
C TRP A 253 -10.55 5.09 11.83
N PRO A 254 -9.58 5.77 11.19
CA PRO A 254 -9.55 7.22 11.16
C PRO A 254 -10.78 7.78 10.44
N ARG A 255 -11.31 8.90 10.96
CA ARG A 255 -12.49 9.58 10.39
C ARG A 255 -12.14 10.83 9.60
N ALA A 256 -10.87 11.23 9.61
CA ALA A 256 -10.33 12.36 8.89
C ALA A 256 -8.92 11.98 8.41
N PHE A 257 -8.50 12.57 7.30
CA PHE A 257 -7.19 12.34 6.68
C PHE A 257 -6.57 13.70 6.30
N GLY A 258 -5.25 13.80 6.34
CA GLY A 258 -4.53 15.01 5.89
C GLY A 258 -4.26 16.08 6.96
N ALA A 259 -4.75 15.93 8.19
CA ALA A 259 -4.25 16.67 9.35
C ALA A 259 -3.73 15.66 10.38
N CYS A 260 -2.42 15.67 10.59
CA CYS A 260 -1.79 14.94 11.69
C CYS A 260 -1.81 15.88 12.88
N GLU A 261 -2.56 15.50 13.93
CA GLU A 261 -2.68 16.29 15.17
C GLU A 261 -1.42 16.16 16.05
#